data_AF-A0A7C6HQ06-F1
#
_entry.id   AF-A0A7C6HQ06-F1
#
_cell.length_a   1.000
_cell.length_b   1.000
_cell.length_c   1.000
_cell.angle_alpha   90.00
_cell.angle_beta   90.00
_cell.angle_gamma   90.00
#
_symmetry.space_group_name_H-M   'P 1'
#
loop_
_entity.id
_entity.type
_entity.pdbx_description
1 polymer ?
#
loop_
_entity_poly.entity_id
_entity_poly.type
_entity_poly.pdbx_seq_one_letter_code
_entity_poly.pdbx_strand_id
1 'polypeptide(L)'
;MKRLTQSLPYLAAAIVGYFVPAALTPLGAFGSGDGKAIAFSSLLLINPIVTAAAAALLTRRHGVTWWFPVLTAAAFLPIALIPPLNDSAFVYAGLYLVTGALGTGLGWLLRTWGRKPADPAPTADPAPSITTN
;
A
#
# COMPACT_ATOMS: atom_id res chain seq x y z
N MET A 1 1.93 18.35 5.04
CA MET A 1 1.75 17.72 6.37
C MET A 1 0.46 16.90 6.48
N LYS A 2 -0.75 17.43 6.21
CA LYS A 2 -2.03 16.66 6.33
C LYS A 2 -2.04 15.28 5.64
N ARG A 3 -1.44 15.15 4.44
CA ARG A 3 -1.35 13.86 3.73
C ARG A 3 -0.50 12.81 4.45
N LEU A 4 0.55 13.25 5.14
CA LEU A 4 1.45 12.35 5.87
C LEU A 4 0.78 11.80 7.13
N THR A 5 0.00 12.62 7.84
CA THR A 5 -0.77 12.16 9.00
C THR A 5 -1.89 11.19 8.60
N GLN A 6 -2.51 11.40 7.43
CA GLN A 6 -3.54 10.51 6.90
C GLN A 6 -3.02 9.14 6.44
N SER A 7 -1.75 9.05 6.04
CA SER A 7 -1.13 7.79 5.61
C SER A 7 -0.60 6.93 6.76
N LEU A 8 -0.34 7.53 7.92
CA LEU A 8 0.20 6.84 9.11
C LEU A 8 -0.57 5.57 9.47
N PRO A 9 -1.92 5.52 9.51
CA PRO A 9 -2.62 4.28 9.88
C PRO A 9 -2.38 3.16 8.86
N TYR A 10 -2.25 3.47 7.57
CA TYR A 10 -1.99 2.47 6.52
C TYR A 10 -0.54 1.98 6.60
N LEU A 11 0.40 2.87 6.88
CA LEU A 11 1.80 2.53 7.09
C LEU A 11 1.95 1.67 8.35
N ALA A 12 1.30 2.06 9.45
CA ALA A 12 1.26 1.29 10.68
C ALA A 12 0.64 -0.10 10.45
N ALA A 13 -0.48 -0.19 9.72
CA ALA A 13 -1.10 -1.47 9.39
C ALA A 13 -0.18 -2.38 8.56
N ALA A 14 0.54 -1.82 7.58
CA ALA A 14 1.51 -2.57 6.78
C ALA A 14 2.67 -3.09 7.65
N ILE A 15 3.23 -2.23 8.49
CA ILE A 15 4.33 -2.57 9.41
C ILE A 15 3.88 -3.63 10.41
N VAL A 16 2.73 -3.45 11.06
CA VAL A 16 2.16 -4.44 11.99
C VAL A 16 1.94 -5.77 11.27
N GLY A 17 1.43 -5.74 10.04
CA GLY A 17 1.26 -6.92 9.20
C GLY A 17 2.54 -7.71 8.97
N TYR A 18 3.69 -7.04 8.87
CA TYR A 18 5.00 -7.72 8.75
C TYR A 18 5.37 -8.55 9.97
N PHE A 19 4.89 -8.16 11.15
CA PHE A 19 5.19 -8.84 12.42
C PHE A 19 4.14 -9.87 12.83
N VAL A 20 2.94 -9.87 12.23
CA VAL A 20 1.88 -10.85 12.53
C VAL A 20 2.39 -12.30 12.41
N PRO A 21 3.12 -12.68 11.35
CA PRO A 21 3.69 -14.02 11.26
C PRO A 21 4.69 -14.39 12.34
N ALA A 22 5.54 -13.43 12.73
CA ALA A 22 6.51 -13.60 13.81
C ALA A 22 5.81 -13.72 15.18
N ALA A 23 4.67 -13.06 15.36
CA ALA A 23 3.84 -13.20 16.55
C ALA A 23 3.08 -14.54 16.61
N LEU A 24 2.64 -15.05 15.45
CA LEU A 24 1.93 -16.33 15.35
C LEU A 24 2.86 -17.55 15.37
N THR A 25 4.15 -17.35 15.07
CA THR A 25 5.15 -18.42 14.98
C THR A 25 6.30 -18.09 15.93
N PRO A 26 6.28 -18.60 17.19
CA PRO A 26 7.29 -18.27 18.18
C PRO A 26 8.70 -18.57 17.67
N LEU A 27 9.69 -17.75 18.06
CA LEU A 27 11.08 -17.86 17.59
C LEU A 27 11.73 -19.25 17.76
N GLY A 28 11.21 -20.08 18.68
CA GLY A 28 11.66 -21.47 18.83
C GLY A 28 11.17 -22.44 17.75
N ALA A 29 10.12 -22.09 17.00
CA ALA A 29 9.54 -22.94 15.96
C ALA A 29 10.27 -22.84 14.62
N PHE A 30 11.17 -21.86 14.40
CA PHE A 30 11.98 -21.76 13.18
C PHE A 30 12.94 -22.96 12.98
N GLY A 31 13.13 -23.80 14.00
CA GLY A 31 13.85 -25.06 13.92
C GLY A 31 13.04 -26.21 13.31
N SER A 32 11.70 -26.14 13.33
CA SER A 32 10.83 -27.17 12.73
C SER A 32 10.53 -26.88 11.25
N GLY A 33 10.21 -27.91 10.48
CA GLY A 33 9.85 -27.77 9.06
C GLY A 33 8.65 -26.81 8.86
N ASP A 34 7.68 -26.88 9.76
CA ASP A 34 6.47 -26.05 9.71
C ASP A 34 6.75 -24.58 10.01
N GLY A 35 7.60 -24.27 10.99
CA GLY A 35 7.95 -22.88 11.31
C GLY A 35 8.71 -22.19 10.17
N LYS A 36 9.57 -22.93 9.45
CA LYS A 36 10.22 -22.43 8.23
C LYS A 36 9.20 -22.18 7.12
N ALA A 37 8.24 -23.09 6.92
CA ALA A 37 7.21 -22.92 5.90
C ALA A 37 6.34 -21.68 6.16
N ILE A 38 5.97 -21.42 7.41
CA ILE A 38 5.20 -20.22 7.79
C ILE A 38 6.04 -18.96 7.59
N ALA A 39 7.32 -18.95 7.99
CA ALA A 39 8.24 -17.84 7.78
C ALA A 39 8.37 -17.47 6.29
N PHE A 40 8.60 -18.47 5.44
CA PHE A 40 8.72 -18.30 3.99
C PHE A 40 7.43 -17.80 3.36
N SER A 41 6.30 -18.41 3.71
CA SER A 41 4.97 -18.00 3.23
C SER A 41 4.67 -16.55 3.63
N SER A 42 5.14 -16.14 4.79
CA SER A 42 4.93 -14.79 5.29
C SER A 42 5.74 -13.75 4.54
N LEU A 43 7.01 -14.03 4.30
CA LEU A 43 7.90 -13.15 3.56
C LEU A 43 7.51 -13.02 2.08
N LEU A 44 7.02 -14.10 1.47
CA LEU A 44 6.77 -14.18 0.02
C LEU A 44 5.31 -14.00 -0.41
N LEU A 45 4.34 -14.26 0.48
CA LEU A 45 2.91 -14.10 0.18
C LEU A 45 2.26 -13.05 1.06
N ILE A 46 2.29 -13.24 2.37
CA ILE A 46 1.51 -12.40 3.30
C ILE A 46 1.98 -10.94 3.24
N ASN A 47 3.28 -10.69 3.41
CA ASN A 47 3.83 -9.32 3.43
C ASN A 47 3.62 -8.58 2.10
N PRO A 48 3.88 -9.20 0.92
CA PRO A 48 3.54 -8.59 -0.36
C PRO A 48 2.05 -8.27 -0.52
N ILE A 49 1.16 -9.19 -0.13
CA ILE A 49 -0.30 -9.00 -0.22
C ILE A 49 -0.74 -7.83 0.68
N VAL A 50 -0.27 -7.79 1.93
CA VAL A 50 -0.57 -6.71 2.86
C VAL A 50 -0.04 -5.37 2.35
N THR A 51 1.17 -5.34 1.82
CA THR A 51 1.77 -4.13 1.24
C THR A 51 0.95 -3.62 0.06
N ALA A 52 0.59 -4.50 -0.88
CA ALA A 52 -0.25 -4.16 -2.02
C ALA A 52 -1.65 -3.68 -1.59
N ALA A 53 -2.29 -4.36 -0.64
CA ALA A 53 -3.61 -4.00 -0.13
C ALA A 53 -3.60 -2.63 0.57
N ALA A 54 -2.59 -2.37 1.41
CA ALA A 54 -2.42 -1.08 2.08
C ALA A 54 -2.19 0.06 1.06
N ALA A 55 -1.32 -0.16 0.08
CA ALA A 55 -1.05 0.80 -0.99
C ALA A 55 -2.29 1.08 -1.85
N ALA A 56 -3.07 0.05 -2.18
CA ALA A 56 -4.31 0.17 -2.93
C ALA A 56 -5.37 0.95 -2.15
N LEU A 57 -5.56 0.63 -0.86
CA LEU A 57 -6.54 1.31 -0.01
C LEU A 57 -6.19 2.79 0.21
N LEU A 58 -4.91 3.09 0.48
CA LEU A 58 -4.42 4.45 0.60
C LEU A 58 -4.64 5.22 -0.71
N THR A 59 -4.25 4.65 -1.85
CA THR A 59 -4.35 5.31 -3.15
C THR A 59 -5.79 5.56 -3.55
N ARG A 60 -6.67 4.60 -3.28
CA ARG A 60 -8.11 4.72 -3.53
C ARG A 60 -8.69 5.91 -2.76
N ARG A 61 -8.35 6.06 -1.47
CA ARG A 61 -8.92 7.10 -0.60
C ARG A 61 -8.26 8.47 -0.78
N HIS A 62 -6.93 8.53 -0.82
CA HIS A 62 -6.15 9.78 -0.73
C HIS A 62 -5.43 10.15 -2.04
N GLY A 63 -5.48 9.29 -3.07
CA GLY A 63 -4.80 9.50 -4.35
C GLY A 63 -3.39 8.92 -4.39
N VAL A 64 -2.76 8.95 -5.58
CA VAL A 64 -1.44 8.35 -5.83
C VAL A 64 -0.37 8.98 -4.94
N THR A 65 0.39 8.13 -4.27
CA THR A 65 1.40 8.52 -3.29
C THR A 65 2.68 7.71 -3.53
N TRP A 66 3.59 8.26 -4.34
CA TRP A 66 4.80 7.55 -4.81
C TRP A 66 5.77 7.16 -3.70
N TRP A 67 5.81 7.93 -2.61
CA TRP A 67 6.69 7.65 -1.48
C TRP A 67 6.17 6.53 -0.57
N PHE A 68 4.89 6.15 -0.66
CA PHE A 68 4.33 5.12 0.22
C PHE A 68 4.96 3.74 -0.02
N PRO A 69 5.04 3.22 -1.26
CA PRO A 69 5.78 1.99 -1.56
C PRO A 69 7.24 2.02 -1.07
N VAL A 70 7.90 3.17 -1.19
CA VAL A 70 9.29 3.36 -0.73
C VAL A 70 9.39 3.25 0.78
N LEU A 71 8.48 3.88 1.53
CA LEU A 71 8.48 3.81 3.00
C LEU A 71 8.15 2.40 3.51
N THR A 72 7.23 1.68 2.87
CA THR A 72 6.95 0.28 3.24
C THR A 72 8.14 -0.64 2.98
N ALA A 73 8.84 -0.48 1.86
CA ALA A 73 10.07 -1.22 1.57
C ALA A 73 11.19 -0.84 2.56
N ALA A 74 11.37 0.45 2.85
CA ALA A 74 12.37 0.94 3.79
C ALA A 74 12.08 0.47 5.23
N ALA A 75 10.82 0.34 5.62
CA ALA A 75 10.44 -0.16 6.94
C ALA A 75 10.86 -1.63 7.16
N PHE A 76 11.13 -2.38 6.09
CA PHE A 76 11.65 -3.75 6.17
C PHE A 76 13.18 -3.83 6.27
N LEU A 77 13.90 -2.77 5.86
CA LEU A 77 15.37 -2.75 5.87
C LEU A 77 16.05 -2.99 7.23
N PRO A 78 15.47 -2.64 8.41
CA PRO A 78 16.07 -3.01 9.69
C PRO A 78 16.35 -4.51 9.86
N ILE A 79 15.63 -5.39 9.14
CA ILE A 79 15.91 -6.85 9.13
C ILE A 79 17.28 -7.17 8.51
N ALA A 80 17.78 -6.31 7.61
CA ALA A 80 19.13 -6.47 7.06
C ALA A 80 20.23 -6.36 8.13
N LEU A 81 19.94 -5.71 9.26
CA LEU A 81 20.87 -5.55 10.39
C LEU A 81 20.94 -6.77 11.32
N ILE A 82 20.15 -7.80 11.06
CA ILE A 82 20.08 -9.01 11.88
C ILE A 82 20.80 -10.15 11.13
N PRO A 83 22.07 -10.49 11.46
CA PRO A 83 22.67 -11.73 10.97
C PRO A 83 21.87 -12.94 11.47
N PRO A 84 21.56 -13.95 10.62
CA PRO A 84 21.95 -14.18 9.22
C PRO A 84 20.92 -13.70 8.16
N LEU A 85 19.92 -12.91 8.54
CA LEU A 85 18.81 -12.48 7.66
C LEU A 85 19.18 -11.39 6.65
N ASN A 86 20.42 -10.90 6.68
CA ASN A 86 20.95 -9.82 5.85
C ASN A 86 20.78 -10.08 4.34
N ASP A 87 21.31 -11.19 3.84
CA ASP A 87 21.48 -11.41 2.39
C ASP A 87 20.15 -11.39 1.62
N SER A 88 19.06 -11.82 2.26
CA SER A 88 17.73 -11.87 1.64
C SER A 88 16.92 -10.59 1.87
N ALA A 89 17.32 -9.72 2.80
CA ALA A 89 16.53 -8.55 3.20
C ALA A 89 16.33 -7.56 2.05
N PHE A 90 17.37 -7.33 1.24
CA PHE A 90 17.28 -6.46 0.06
C PHE A 90 16.35 -7.03 -1.02
N VAL A 91 16.34 -8.36 -1.21
CA VAL A 91 15.46 -9.03 -2.16
C VAL A 91 14.00 -8.84 -1.75
N TYR A 92 13.68 -9.04 -0.47
CA TYR A 92 12.33 -8.83 0.04
C TYR A 92 11.92 -7.35 0.04
N ALA A 93 12.82 -6.42 0.36
CA ALA A 93 12.55 -4.99 0.26
C ALA A 93 12.23 -4.58 -1.19
N GLY A 94 12.98 -5.09 -2.17
CA GLY A 94 12.69 -4.91 -3.59
C GLY A 94 11.34 -5.49 -4.00
N LEU A 95 11.02 -6.71 -3.55
CA LEU A 95 9.71 -7.32 -3.77
C LEU A 95 8.57 -6.44 -3.21
N TYR A 96 8.73 -5.88 -2.01
CA TYR A 96 7.71 -5.05 -1.36
C TYR A 96 7.56 -3.70 -2.03
N LEU A 97 8.64 -3.13 -2.58
CA LEU A 97 8.58 -1.95 -3.42
C LEU A 97 7.72 -2.20 -4.67
N VAL A 98 7.97 -3.31 -5.37
CA VAL A 98 7.23 -3.69 -6.58
C VAL A 98 5.76 -3.95 -6.26
N THR A 99 5.45 -4.74 -5.23
CA THR A 99 4.05 -5.03 -4.87
C THR A 99 3.33 -3.82 -4.31
N GLY A 100 4.03 -2.93 -3.59
CA GLY A 100 3.51 -1.63 -3.20
C GLY A 100 3.14 -0.76 -4.41
N ALA A 101 4.01 -0.69 -5.43
CA ALA A 101 3.73 0.03 -6.67
C ALA A 101 2.53 -0.56 -7.43
N LEU A 102 2.44 -1.89 -7.50
CA LEU A 102 1.27 -2.59 -8.07
C LEU A 102 -0.01 -2.26 -7.31
N GLY A 103 0.04 -2.26 -5.97
CA GLY A 103 -1.07 -1.86 -5.11
C GLY A 103 -1.49 -0.41 -5.38
N THR A 104 -0.54 0.52 -5.52
CA THR A 104 -0.83 1.91 -5.92
C THR A 104 -1.53 1.97 -7.27
N GLY A 105 -1.06 1.22 -8.27
CA GLY A 105 -1.72 1.13 -9.59
C GLY A 105 -3.16 0.62 -9.49
N LEU A 106 -3.38 -0.45 -8.72
CA LEU A 106 -4.72 -1.00 -8.48
C LEU A 106 -5.64 0.01 -7.78
N GLY A 107 -5.15 0.68 -6.72
CA GLY A 107 -5.92 1.70 -6.01
C GLY A 107 -6.28 2.90 -6.87
N TRP A 108 -5.40 3.27 -7.82
CA TRP A 108 -5.67 4.31 -8.80
C TRP A 108 -6.77 3.88 -9.77
N LEU A 109 -6.69 2.66 -10.31
CA LEU A 109 -7.70 2.09 -11.21
C LEU A 109 -9.08 2.02 -10.54
N LEU A 110 -9.15 1.53 -9.30
CA LEU A 110 -10.39 1.47 -8.54
C LEU A 110 -10.99 2.86 -8.26
N ARG A 111 -10.15 3.88 -8.15
CA ARG A 111 -10.59 5.27 -7.97
C ARG A 111 -11.13 5.88 -9.26
N THR A 112 -10.52 5.58 -10.41
CA THR A 112 -10.96 6.11 -11.70
C THR A 112 -12.27 5.47 -12.16
N TRP A 113 -12.43 4.15 -11.98
CA TRP A 113 -13.67 3.45 -12.32
C TRP A 113 -14.86 3.85 -11.46
N GLY A 114 -14.65 4.25 -10.20
CA GLY A 114 -15.71 4.67 -9.29
C GLY A 114 -16.21 6.11 -9.47
N ARG A 115 -15.60 6.91 -10.37
CA ARG A 115 -16.04 8.29 -10.61
C ARG A 115 -17.18 8.29 -11.62
N LYS A 116 -18.38 8.69 -11.19
CA LYS A 116 -19.47 9.04 -12.12
C LYS A 116 -18.98 10.11 -13.10
N PRO A 117 -19.40 10.07 -14.38
CA PRO A 117 -19.16 11.17 -15.31
C PRO A 117 -19.64 12.47 -14.65
N ALA A 118 -18.86 13.55 -14.81
CA ALA A 118 -19.32 14.86 -14.36
C ALA A 118 -20.65 15.18 -15.07
N ASP A 119 -21.67 15.61 -14.32
CA ASP A 119 -22.88 16.12 -14.94
C ASP A 119 -22.51 17.23 -15.93
N PRO A 120 -23.09 17.23 -17.14
CA PRO A 120 -22.83 18.28 -18.11
C PRO A 120 -23.08 19.64 -17.44
N ALA A 121 -22.16 20.58 -17.64
CA ALA A 121 -22.30 21.92 -17.09
C ALA A 121 -23.69 22.46 -17.40
N PRO A 122 -24.37 23.13 -16.45
CA PRO A 122 -25.68 23.72 -16.70
C PRO A 122 -25.56 24.60 -17.93
N THR A 123 -26.36 24.30 -18.96
CA THR A 123 -26.43 25.09 -20.19
C THR A 123 -26.69 26.53 -19.77
N ALA A 124 -25.78 27.43 -20.14
CA ALA A 124 -25.87 28.84 -19.79
C ALA A 124 -27.28 29.37 -20.09
N ASP A 125 -27.87 30.07 -19.12
CA ASP A 125 -29.19 30.67 -19.28
C ASP A 125 -29.23 31.48 -20.58
N PRO A 126 -30.31 31.36 -21.38
CA PRO A 126 -30.45 32.16 -22.59
C PRO A 126 -30.39 33.65 -22.21
N ALA A 127 -29.54 34.39 -22.91
CA ALA A 127 -29.32 35.81 -22.66
C ALA A 127 -30.66 36.58 -22.65
N PRO A 128 -30.86 37.54 -21.73
CA PRO A 128 -32.10 38.30 -21.64
C PRO A 128 -32.36 39.04 -22.94
N SER A 129 -33.51 38.76 -23.56
CA SER A 129 -33.99 39.47 -24.73
C SER A 129 -34.27 40.93 -24.35
N ILE A 130 -33.42 41.84 -24.81
CA ILE A 130 -33.67 43.27 -24.69
C ILE A 130 -34.82 43.62 -25.64
N THR A 131 -36.01 43.79 -25.08
CA THR A 131 -37.13 44.45 -25.76
C THR A 131 -36.91 45.96 -25.69
N THR A 132 -36.51 46.56 -26.80
CA THR A 132 -36.58 48.01 -27.01
C THR A 132 -38.03 48.38 -27.36
N ASN A 133 -38.65 49.19 -26.50
CA ASN A 133 -39.91 49.89 -26.78
C ASN A 133 -39.68 51.12 -27.67
#